data_AF-A0A6V8D915-F1
#
_entry.id   AF-A0A6V8D915-F1
#
_cell.length_a   1.000
_cell.length_b   1.000
_cell.length_c   1.000
_cell.angle_alpha   90.00
_cell.angle_beta   90.00
_cell.angle_gamma   90.00
#
_symmetry.space_group_name_H-M   'P 1'
#
loop_
_entity.id
_entity.type
_entity.pdbx_description
1 polymer ?
#
loop_
_entity_poly.entity_id
_entity_poly.type
_entity_poly.pdbx_seq_one_letter_code
_entity_poly.pdbx_strand_id
1 'polypeptide(L)'
;MFGYNDSLGRWVQQRKRPRPAMRSLHARAVLLVLLMFSAPFAGCFGETAATGLPDSEDLSVRPDLIPGGEWTTIDLKAARDMSVFLPYFIQDPGSLRAQNSTVFDLMEGESVSVSVLFPPRNSDVVMLLGDYGRTNWPIRAADESWMDWTMDRSSGSAVMVAPNEDENGEWRWVIPAETTGGDVVVKQMTTEREQRSDLTEENGVNASGGWLNGRDVYEWVDFITDETPDPTDPYDGAVGYLDRWIGNGNPAYEDAITYFEGVMVGYGLDVQVHRFQSGTLWAVNICGYKEGTVYPDEWLVFGAHFDIAPYATPPTAIIPGTEQQGYGTRTGAYDNAAGTSMVLTTASVLADFDARRTMVFCLWSSEEEGLWGSSAFAGDLPDGVTVSNYLNLDMAGINYPGDFALSVYLGPDGTGDVIDQTGMYHLAEWIGADAFDLSYQIERGRAEWAAGGESPLWENNYQDMVAIYESPTARSDHDSFQQIGVATLGWNGVVDGYPCYHKTCDKLPVMEEYMATDNATGEANLVHSWDIVTWWAVYAFLHMDQAPVPNEL
;
A
#
# COMPACT_ATOMS: atom_id res chain seq x y z
N MET A 1 28.86 1.87 96.55
CA MET A 1 29.19 3.27 96.20
C MET A 1 27.92 3.88 95.64
N PHE A 2 27.35 4.86 96.35
CA PHE A 2 26.30 5.85 96.01
C PHE A 2 25.21 5.47 94.97
N GLY A 3 23.91 5.66 95.16
CA GLY A 3 23.12 6.40 96.15
C GLY A 3 21.84 6.94 95.48
N TYR A 4 20.71 6.91 96.21
CA TYR A 4 19.46 7.69 96.04
C TYR A 4 18.59 7.40 94.78
N ASN A 5 17.25 7.39 94.81
CA ASN A 5 16.30 8.11 95.66
C ASN A 5 14.91 7.42 95.75
N ASP A 6 14.28 7.51 96.93
CA ASP A 6 12.84 7.60 97.33
C ASP A 6 11.71 7.29 96.31
N SER A 7 10.53 6.74 96.65
CA SER A 7 9.83 6.52 97.93
C SER A 7 8.52 5.72 97.71
N LEU A 8 8.02 5.11 98.80
CA LEU A 8 6.61 4.82 99.14
C LEU A 8 5.77 3.80 98.33
N GLY A 9 5.36 2.71 99.00
CA GLY A 9 4.12 1.98 98.66
C GLY A 9 4.10 0.51 99.10
N ARG A 10 3.32 0.19 100.14
CA ARG A 10 3.08 -1.17 100.68
C ARG A 10 2.41 -2.11 99.65
N TRP A 11 2.68 -3.42 99.75
CA TRP A 11 1.73 -4.53 100.06
C TRP A 11 2.25 -5.88 99.52
N VAL A 12 2.19 -6.91 100.37
CA VAL A 12 2.63 -8.29 100.12
C VAL A 12 1.65 -9.02 99.20
N GLN A 13 2.14 -9.73 98.17
CA GLN A 13 1.35 -10.72 97.44
C GLN A 13 2.18 -11.97 97.10
N GLN A 14 1.82 -13.10 97.72
CA GLN A 14 2.31 -14.44 97.35
C GLN A 14 1.94 -14.76 95.90
N ARG A 15 2.91 -15.14 95.06
CA ARG A 15 2.64 -15.80 93.77
C ARG A 15 3.13 -17.25 93.78
N LYS A 16 2.17 -18.16 93.72
CA LYS A 16 2.33 -19.59 93.45
C LYS A 16 2.92 -19.78 92.05
N ARG A 17 3.94 -20.64 91.93
CA ARG A 17 4.43 -21.17 90.66
C ARG A 17 3.35 -22.06 90.02
N PRO A 18 2.90 -21.83 88.77
CA PRO A 18 2.07 -22.78 88.06
C PRO A 18 2.93 -23.82 87.32
N ARG A 19 2.47 -25.08 87.36
CA ARG A 19 2.98 -26.21 86.57
C ARG A 19 2.68 -25.98 85.07
N PRO A 20 3.55 -26.39 84.13
CA PRO A 20 3.25 -26.30 82.71
C PRO A 20 2.11 -27.28 82.34
N ALA A 21 1.10 -26.75 81.67
CA ALA A 21 -0.04 -27.49 81.17
C ALA A 21 0.34 -28.39 79.98
N MET A 22 -0.15 -29.62 80.00
CA MET A 22 -0.10 -30.58 78.89
C MET A 22 -0.73 -29.97 77.64
N ARG A 23 0.07 -29.75 76.58
CA ARG A 23 -0.43 -29.36 75.26
C ARG A 23 -1.03 -30.60 74.58
N SER A 24 -2.30 -30.51 74.20
CA SER A 24 -3.06 -31.57 73.52
C SER A 24 -2.40 -31.96 72.19
N LEU A 25 -1.89 -33.20 72.10
CA LEU A 25 -1.39 -33.81 70.87
C LEU A 25 -2.49 -34.01 69.80
N HIS A 26 -3.76 -34.05 70.22
CA HIS A 26 -4.90 -34.36 69.36
C HIS A 26 -5.19 -33.25 68.33
N ALA A 27 -5.03 -31.98 68.70
CA ALA A 27 -5.28 -30.85 67.80
C ALA A 27 -4.26 -30.80 66.63
N ARG A 28 -3.01 -31.21 66.88
CA ARG A 28 -1.96 -31.27 65.86
C ARG A 28 -2.15 -32.44 64.90
N ALA A 29 -2.61 -33.58 65.41
CA ALA A 29 -2.91 -34.74 64.59
C ALA A 29 -4.10 -34.48 63.64
N VAL A 30 -5.15 -33.81 64.10
CA VAL A 30 -6.31 -33.46 63.26
C VAL A 30 -5.93 -32.46 62.16
N LEU A 31 -5.06 -31.48 62.47
CA LEU A 31 -4.57 -30.52 61.48
C LEU A 31 -3.71 -31.19 60.39
N LEU A 32 -2.85 -32.14 60.77
CA LEU A 32 -2.03 -32.91 59.82
C LEU A 32 -2.87 -33.83 58.95
N VAL A 33 -3.91 -34.46 59.50
CA VAL A 33 -4.85 -35.28 58.74
C VAL A 33 -5.63 -34.42 57.73
N LEU A 34 -6.12 -33.24 58.13
CA LEU A 34 -6.78 -32.30 57.21
C LEU A 34 -5.85 -31.82 56.08
N LEU A 35 -4.57 -31.56 56.37
CA LEU A 35 -3.55 -31.20 55.38
C LEU A 35 -3.21 -32.34 54.41
N MET A 36 -3.24 -33.59 54.88
CA MET A 36 -3.02 -34.75 54.02
C MET A 36 -4.25 -35.09 53.16
N PHE A 37 -5.46 -34.75 53.63
CA PHE A 37 -6.69 -34.86 52.84
C PHE A 37 -6.92 -33.69 51.88
N SER A 38 -6.21 -32.56 51.99
CA SER A 38 -6.24 -31.47 51.00
C SER A 38 -5.30 -31.68 49.82
N ALA A 39 -4.28 -32.54 49.94
CA ALA A 39 -3.34 -32.83 48.86
C ALA A 39 -3.97 -33.46 47.59
N PRO A 40 -5.02 -34.31 47.64
CA PRO A 40 -5.68 -34.83 46.45
C PRO A 40 -6.61 -33.80 45.77
N PHE A 41 -6.96 -32.69 46.43
CA PHE A 41 -7.81 -31.63 45.86
C PHE A 41 -7.01 -30.55 45.11
N ALA A 42 -5.67 -30.61 45.14
CA ALA A 42 -4.79 -29.72 44.40
C ALA A 42 -4.34 -30.31 43.04
N GLY A 43 -4.84 -31.48 42.65
CA GLY A 43 -4.52 -32.12 41.39
C GLY A 43 -5.79 -32.50 40.63
N CYS A 44 -6.44 -31.51 40.02
CA CYS A 44 -7.27 -31.59 38.80
C CYS A 44 -8.15 -30.32 38.72
N PHE A 45 -7.54 -29.18 38.42
CA PHE A 45 -8.24 -27.96 37.97
C PHE A 45 -7.29 -27.25 37.01
N GLY A 46 -7.58 -27.35 35.71
CA GLY A 46 -6.87 -26.59 34.67
C GLY A 46 -6.11 -27.41 33.62
N GLU A 47 -6.57 -28.59 33.22
CA GLU A 47 -6.22 -29.15 31.89
C GLU A 47 -7.51 -29.67 31.24
N THR A 48 -8.38 -28.74 30.90
CA THR A 48 -9.15 -28.88 29.65
C THR A 48 -8.50 -27.92 28.68
N ALA A 49 -7.30 -28.25 28.20
CA ALA A 49 -6.90 -27.77 26.89
C ALA A 49 -8.04 -28.21 25.97
N ALA A 50 -8.84 -27.27 25.49
CA ALA A 50 -9.93 -27.57 24.59
C ALA A 50 -9.31 -28.30 23.39
N THR A 51 -9.59 -29.59 23.29
CA THR A 51 -8.95 -30.47 22.30
C THR A 51 -9.52 -30.12 20.93
N GLY A 52 -8.70 -29.53 20.07
CA GLY A 52 -9.08 -29.11 18.72
C GLY A 52 -8.82 -27.61 18.49
N LEU A 53 -8.79 -27.24 17.20
CA LEU A 53 -8.63 -25.87 16.74
C LEU A 53 -9.65 -24.92 17.40
N PRO A 54 -9.32 -23.63 17.57
CA PRO A 54 -10.28 -22.62 18.05
C PRO A 54 -11.46 -22.47 17.07
N ASP A 55 -12.63 -22.12 17.59
CA ASP A 55 -13.79 -21.75 16.77
C ASP A 55 -13.68 -20.28 16.33
N SER A 56 -14.36 -19.88 15.24
CA SER A 56 -14.35 -18.48 14.78
C SER A 56 -14.89 -17.51 15.84
N GLU A 57 -15.81 -17.97 16.69
CA GLU A 57 -16.41 -17.16 17.76
C GLU A 57 -15.50 -17.01 18.98
N ASP A 58 -14.41 -17.78 19.07
CA ASP A 58 -13.45 -17.67 20.16
C ASP A 58 -12.60 -16.38 20.04
N LEU A 59 -12.54 -15.76 18.86
CA LEU A 59 -11.93 -14.45 18.64
C LEU A 59 -13.00 -13.37 18.47
N SER A 60 -13.05 -12.44 19.41
CA SER A 60 -13.83 -11.21 19.29
C SER A 60 -12.97 -10.12 18.65
N VAL A 61 -13.52 -9.47 17.63
CA VAL A 61 -12.90 -8.31 16.96
C VAL A 61 -13.79 -7.10 17.20
N ARG A 62 -13.19 -5.94 17.50
CA ARG A 62 -13.89 -4.66 17.64
C ARG A 62 -13.14 -3.54 16.92
N PRO A 63 -13.81 -2.49 16.43
CA PRO A 63 -15.27 -2.31 16.37
C PRO A 63 -15.96 -3.33 15.44
N ASP A 64 -17.29 -3.45 15.54
CA ASP A 64 -18.06 -4.36 14.66
C ASP A 64 -18.12 -3.83 13.22
N LEU A 65 -18.14 -2.49 13.06
CA LEU A 65 -18.01 -1.81 11.79
C LEU A 65 -16.54 -1.41 11.61
N ILE A 66 -15.86 -2.08 10.68
CA ILE A 66 -14.43 -1.91 10.45
C ILE A 66 -14.25 -1.07 9.19
N PRO A 67 -13.55 0.08 9.26
CA PRO A 67 -13.23 0.84 8.07
C PRO A 67 -12.28 0.10 7.12
N GLY A 68 -12.54 0.18 5.81
CA GLY A 68 -11.67 -0.33 4.74
C GLY A 68 -10.95 0.80 4.01
N GLY A 69 -9.75 0.53 3.48
CA GLY A 69 -8.97 1.54 2.74
C GLY A 69 -8.41 2.66 3.60
N GLU A 70 -8.29 2.47 4.92
CA GLU A 70 -7.63 3.40 5.83
C GLU A 70 -6.96 2.66 7.00
N TRP A 71 -6.00 3.32 7.64
CA TRP A 71 -5.39 2.82 8.87
C TRP A 71 -6.39 2.90 10.01
N THR A 72 -6.83 1.75 10.51
CA THR A 72 -7.83 1.67 11.58
C THR A 72 -7.33 0.81 12.73
N THR A 73 -7.72 1.15 13.96
CA THR A 73 -7.38 0.34 15.14
C THR A 73 -8.49 -0.65 15.44
N ILE A 74 -8.14 -1.93 15.48
CA ILE A 74 -9.03 -3.00 15.94
C ILE A 74 -8.52 -3.62 17.24
N ASP A 75 -9.44 -4.08 18.08
CA ASP A 75 -9.15 -4.86 19.29
C ASP A 75 -9.45 -6.34 19.01
N LEU A 76 -8.44 -7.17 19.20
CA LEU A 76 -8.54 -8.63 19.13
C LEU A 76 -8.56 -9.19 20.54
N LYS A 77 -9.63 -9.89 20.92
CA LYS A 77 -9.77 -10.50 22.25
C LYS A 77 -10.07 -11.98 22.16
N ALA A 78 -9.23 -12.78 22.80
CA ALA A 78 -9.33 -14.24 22.79
C ALA A 78 -10.17 -14.78 23.96
N ALA A 79 -11.08 -15.71 23.67
CA ALA A 79 -11.89 -16.43 24.66
C ALA A 79 -11.21 -17.72 25.18
N ARG A 80 -10.04 -18.07 24.62
CA ARG A 80 -9.20 -19.21 24.96
C ARG A 80 -7.79 -18.99 24.42
N ASP A 81 -6.84 -19.80 24.85
CA ASP A 81 -5.48 -19.79 24.28
C ASP A 81 -5.52 -20.12 22.78
N MET A 82 -4.97 -19.24 21.94
CA MET A 82 -4.90 -19.40 20.49
C MET A 82 -3.77 -18.57 19.87
N SER A 83 -3.44 -18.85 18.61
CA SER A 83 -2.68 -17.93 17.76
C SER A 83 -3.58 -17.37 16.66
N VAL A 84 -3.37 -16.11 16.31
CA VAL A 84 -4.12 -15.37 15.28
C VAL A 84 -3.13 -14.85 14.23
N PHE A 85 -3.23 -15.32 12.99
CA PHE A 85 -2.52 -14.77 11.85
C PHE A 85 -3.38 -13.70 11.18
N LEU A 86 -2.80 -12.51 11.05
CA LEU A 86 -3.39 -11.34 10.42
C LEU A 86 -2.65 -11.10 9.08
N PRO A 87 -3.28 -11.41 7.92
CA PRO A 87 -2.64 -11.35 6.61
C PRO A 87 -2.69 -9.95 5.95
N TYR A 88 -2.70 -8.89 6.76
CA TYR A 88 -2.83 -7.52 6.28
C TYR A 88 -1.71 -6.65 6.82
N PHE A 89 -1.51 -5.49 6.21
CA PHE A 89 -0.55 -4.52 6.70
C PHE A 89 -0.96 -4.02 8.08
N ILE A 90 -0.01 -4.02 9.00
CA ILE A 90 -0.15 -3.42 10.32
C ILE A 90 0.89 -2.32 10.49
N GLN A 91 0.63 -1.39 11.40
CA GLN A 91 1.66 -0.49 11.89
C GLN A 91 2.24 -1.08 13.17
N ASP A 92 3.51 -1.45 13.13
CA ASP A 92 4.19 -1.99 14.30
C ASP A 92 4.36 -0.88 15.36
N PRO A 93 3.96 -1.09 16.62
CA PRO A 93 3.93 -0.02 17.63
C PRO A 93 5.32 0.41 18.10
N GLY A 94 6.35 -0.42 17.86
CA GLY A 94 7.71 -0.12 18.24
C GLY A 94 8.45 0.70 17.19
N SER A 95 8.50 0.18 15.96
CA SER A 95 9.16 0.83 14.82
C SER A 95 8.32 1.93 14.17
N LEU A 96 7.00 1.94 14.37
CA LEU A 96 6.00 2.82 13.74
C LEU A 96 5.86 2.66 12.21
N ARG A 97 6.51 1.64 11.65
CA ARG A 97 6.52 1.38 10.20
C ARG A 97 5.48 0.34 9.83
N ALA A 98 5.15 0.31 8.54
CA ALA A 98 4.25 -0.68 7.98
C ALA A 98 4.96 -2.04 7.98
N GLN A 99 4.22 -3.06 8.36
CA GLN A 99 4.65 -4.44 8.34
C GLN A 99 3.59 -5.28 7.64
N ASN A 100 4.01 -6.06 6.66
CA ASN A 100 3.23 -7.04 5.97
C ASN A 100 2.97 -8.24 6.89
N SER A 101 1.75 -8.32 7.40
CA SER A 101 1.23 -9.42 8.20
C SER A 101 1.91 -9.60 9.57
N THR A 102 1.23 -10.30 10.48
CA THR A 102 1.78 -10.67 11.79
C THR A 102 1.04 -11.86 12.40
N VAL A 103 1.61 -12.45 13.45
CA VAL A 103 0.95 -13.48 14.26
C VAL A 103 0.96 -13.07 15.73
N PHE A 104 -0.20 -13.11 16.37
CA PHE A 104 -0.36 -12.90 17.81
C PHE A 104 -0.62 -14.22 18.53
N ASP A 105 0.08 -14.48 19.62
CA ASP A 105 -0.22 -15.59 20.54
C ASP A 105 -0.98 -15.01 21.74
N LEU A 106 -2.28 -15.29 21.83
CA LEU A 106 -3.17 -14.71 22.83
C LEU A 106 -3.61 -15.77 23.82
N MET A 107 -3.42 -15.51 25.11
CA MET A 107 -3.98 -16.35 26.18
C MET A 107 -5.48 -16.06 26.39
N GLU A 108 -6.18 -16.97 27.06
CA GLU A 108 -7.58 -16.77 27.46
C GLU A 108 -7.78 -15.41 28.18
N GLY A 109 -8.65 -14.58 27.62
CA GLY A 109 -8.99 -13.26 28.16
C GLY A 109 -8.03 -12.13 27.78
N GLU A 110 -6.92 -12.44 27.09
CA GLU A 110 -5.98 -11.46 26.58
C GLU A 110 -6.58 -10.66 25.42
N SER A 111 -6.13 -9.41 25.29
CA SER A 111 -6.55 -8.50 24.23
C SER A 111 -5.34 -7.77 23.69
N VAL A 112 -5.28 -7.60 22.37
CA VAL A 112 -4.29 -6.75 21.69
C VAL A 112 -5.03 -5.76 20.80
N SER A 113 -4.56 -4.51 20.80
CA SER A 113 -5.04 -3.47 19.89
C SER A 113 -4.03 -3.34 18.76
N VAL A 114 -4.49 -3.34 17.51
CA VAL A 114 -3.65 -3.30 16.32
C VAL A 114 -4.15 -2.26 15.32
N SER A 115 -3.25 -1.38 14.90
CA SER A 115 -3.46 -0.50 13.75
C SER A 115 -3.22 -1.32 12.48
N VAL A 116 -4.25 -1.47 11.66
CA VAL A 116 -4.29 -2.34 10.48
C VAL A 116 -4.83 -1.56 9.29
N LEU A 117 -4.31 -1.86 8.11
CA LEU A 117 -4.78 -1.34 6.83
C LEU A 117 -5.48 -2.46 6.06
N PHE A 118 -6.81 -2.43 6.07
CA PHE A 118 -7.63 -3.36 5.29
C PHE A 118 -7.78 -2.90 3.83
N PRO A 119 -8.05 -3.84 2.91
CA PRO A 119 -8.26 -3.52 1.50
C PRO A 119 -9.30 -2.40 1.27
N PRO A 120 -9.09 -1.55 0.24
CA PRO A 120 -10.01 -0.46 -0.10
C PRO A 120 -11.21 -0.90 -0.92
N ARG A 121 -11.16 -2.07 -1.57
CA ARG A 121 -12.21 -2.54 -2.49
C ARG A 121 -12.77 -3.91 -2.15
N ASN A 122 -11.93 -4.84 -1.70
CA ASN A 122 -12.41 -6.12 -1.20
C ASN A 122 -12.89 -5.98 0.25
N SER A 123 -14.21 -5.96 0.44
CA SER A 123 -14.83 -5.80 1.75
C SER A 123 -14.79 -7.06 2.60
N ASP A 124 -14.59 -8.24 2.01
CA ASP A 124 -14.53 -9.50 2.74
C ASP A 124 -13.09 -9.82 3.16
N VAL A 125 -12.83 -9.72 4.47
CA VAL A 125 -11.49 -9.88 5.04
C VAL A 125 -11.42 -11.06 6.00
N VAL A 126 -10.23 -11.63 6.17
CA VAL A 126 -10.01 -12.85 6.97
C VAL A 126 -8.90 -12.72 8.00
N MET A 127 -9.04 -13.47 9.09
CA MET A 127 -7.92 -13.86 9.95
C MET A 127 -7.88 -15.37 10.07
N LEU A 128 -6.68 -15.95 10.21
CA LEU A 128 -6.53 -17.38 10.42
C LEU A 128 -6.28 -17.66 11.90
N LEU A 129 -7.03 -18.61 12.46
CA LEU A 129 -6.95 -19.03 13.85
C LEU A 129 -6.33 -20.42 13.94
N GLY A 130 -5.42 -20.60 14.89
CA GLY A 130 -4.72 -21.85 15.12
C GLY A 130 -4.43 -22.09 16.60
N ASP A 131 -3.87 -23.25 16.89
CA ASP A 131 -3.45 -23.59 18.25
C ASP A 131 -2.41 -22.58 18.77
N TYR A 132 -2.43 -22.32 20.08
CA TYR A 132 -1.51 -21.39 20.72
C TYR A 132 -0.04 -21.77 20.48
N GLY A 133 0.77 -20.78 20.11
CA GLY A 133 2.19 -20.94 19.80
C GLY A 133 2.46 -21.53 18.41
N ARG A 134 1.46 -21.51 17.52
CA ARG A 134 1.61 -21.97 16.14
C ARG A 134 2.59 -21.09 15.36
N THR A 135 3.54 -21.74 14.67
CA THR A 135 4.62 -21.06 13.96
C THR A 135 4.49 -21.07 12.44
N ASN A 136 3.74 -22.00 11.85
CA ASN A 136 3.61 -22.17 10.40
C ASN A 136 2.14 -22.03 9.99
N TRP A 137 1.85 -21.36 8.88
CA TRP A 137 0.51 -21.01 8.45
C TRP A 137 0.31 -21.28 6.96
N PRO A 138 -0.84 -21.83 6.55
CA PRO A 138 -1.21 -21.85 5.14
C PRO A 138 -1.58 -20.45 4.68
N ILE A 139 -1.26 -20.12 3.42
CA ILE A 139 -1.69 -18.89 2.75
C ILE A 139 -2.22 -19.22 1.35
N ARG A 140 -3.03 -18.32 0.80
CA ARG A 140 -3.54 -18.39 -0.58
C ARG A 140 -2.42 -18.34 -1.63
N ALA A 141 -2.72 -18.75 -2.86
CA ALA A 141 -1.84 -18.49 -3.99
C ALA A 141 -1.84 -17.00 -4.35
N ALA A 142 -0.82 -16.54 -5.09
CA ALA A 142 -0.70 -15.13 -5.45
C ALA A 142 -1.88 -14.62 -6.28
N ASP A 143 -2.37 -15.43 -7.21
CA ASP A 143 -3.45 -15.10 -8.14
C ASP A 143 -4.86 -15.41 -7.63
N GLU A 144 -4.99 -15.77 -6.35
CA GLU A 144 -6.24 -16.16 -5.71
C GLU A 144 -6.61 -15.15 -4.61
N SER A 145 -7.90 -14.87 -4.41
CA SER A 145 -8.39 -14.05 -3.28
C SER A 145 -8.47 -14.87 -1.98
N TRP A 146 -8.52 -14.22 -0.81
CA TRP A 146 -8.77 -14.96 0.44
C TRP A 146 -10.14 -15.65 0.46
N MET A 147 -11.13 -15.12 -0.25
CA MET A 147 -12.46 -15.70 -0.34
C MET A 147 -12.47 -16.97 -1.17
N ASP A 148 -11.86 -16.94 -2.36
CA ASP A 148 -11.72 -18.11 -3.24
C ASP A 148 -10.98 -19.23 -2.51
N TRP A 149 -9.84 -18.89 -1.88
CA TRP A 149 -9.05 -19.84 -1.10
C TRP A 149 -9.83 -20.44 0.07
N THR A 150 -10.69 -19.66 0.71
CA THR A 150 -11.53 -20.17 1.82
C THR A 150 -12.57 -21.17 1.33
N MET A 151 -13.05 -21.03 0.09
CA MET A 151 -13.97 -21.97 -0.55
C MET A 151 -13.25 -23.23 -1.06
N ASP A 152 -12.04 -23.08 -1.61
CA ASP A 152 -11.20 -24.19 -2.06
C ASP A 152 -9.72 -24.02 -1.65
N ARG A 153 -9.32 -24.77 -0.61
CA ARG A 153 -7.93 -24.80 -0.12
C ARG A 153 -7.03 -25.80 -0.86
N SER A 154 -7.37 -26.14 -2.11
CA SER A 154 -6.57 -27.06 -2.93
C SER A 154 -5.26 -26.44 -3.43
N SER A 155 -5.22 -25.10 -3.45
CA SER A 155 -4.10 -24.24 -3.86
C SER A 155 -3.51 -23.51 -2.65
N GLY A 156 -2.31 -22.94 -2.82
CA GLY A 156 -1.70 -22.05 -1.85
C GLY A 156 -0.24 -22.31 -1.55
N SER A 157 0.27 -21.59 -0.55
CA SER A 157 1.64 -21.67 -0.08
C SER A 157 1.67 -21.71 1.45
N ALA A 158 2.85 -21.54 2.04
CA ALA A 158 3.04 -21.49 3.47
C ALA A 158 3.96 -20.36 3.89
N VAL A 159 3.70 -19.86 5.10
CA VAL A 159 4.54 -18.88 5.76
C VAL A 159 4.82 -19.31 7.20
N MET A 160 5.89 -18.76 7.78
CA MET A 160 6.25 -18.99 9.17
C MET A 160 6.57 -17.71 9.90
N VAL A 161 6.36 -17.75 11.21
CA VAL A 161 6.69 -16.66 12.12
C VAL A 161 8.21 -16.53 12.24
N ALA A 162 8.71 -15.30 12.12
CA ALA A 162 10.10 -14.93 12.28
C ALA A 162 10.26 -13.78 13.30
N PRO A 163 11.44 -13.63 13.91
CA PRO A 163 11.76 -12.43 14.67
C PRO A 163 11.58 -11.17 13.81
N ASN A 164 11.22 -10.06 14.44
CA ASN A 164 11.21 -8.76 13.77
C ASN A 164 12.65 -8.33 13.47
N GLU A 165 12.93 -7.91 12.23
CA GLU A 165 14.26 -7.44 11.81
C GLU A 165 14.40 -5.92 11.88
N ASP A 166 13.32 -5.21 12.17
CA ASP A 166 13.33 -3.77 12.36
C ASP A 166 13.96 -3.37 13.68
N GLU A 167 14.77 -2.30 13.65
CA GLU A 167 15.20 -1.65 14.87
C GLU A 167 13.99 -1.17 15.66
N ASN A 168 13.91 -1.56 16.93
CA ASN A 168 12.78 -1.33 17.84
C ASN A 168 11.45 -2.01 17.44
N GLY A 169 11.46 -2.91 16.45
CA GLY A 169 10.28 -3.67 16.08
C GLY A 169 9.76 -4.57 17.21
N GLU A 170 8.45 -4.55 17.47
CA GLU A 170 7.84 -5.31 18.57
C GLU A 170 7.18 -6.60 18.09
N TRP A 171 6.45 -6.54 16.98
CA TRP A 171 5.64 -7.65 16.49
C TRP A 171 6.37 -8.53 15.49
N ARG A 172 6.07 -9.81 15.53
CA ARG A 172 6.81 -10.83 14.76
C ARG A 172 6.53 -10.68 13.27
N TRP A 173 7.56 -10.86 12.46
CA TRP A 173 7.45 -10.92 11.02
C TRP A 173 6.92 -12.28 10.56
N VAL A 174 6.56 -12.33 9.29
CA VAL A 174 6.13 -13.53 8.61
C VAL A 174 6.97 -13.68 7.34
N ILE A 175 7.56 -14.86 7.14
CA ILE A 175 8.46 -15.17 6.01
C ILE A 175 8.01 -16.45 5.31
N PRO A 176 8.41 -16.70 4.05
CA PRO A 176 8.06 -17.94 3.35
C PRO A 176 8.47 -19.21 4.12
N ALA A 177 7.66 -20.26 4.01
CA ALA A 177 7.90 -21.55 4.65
C ALA A 177 7.60 -22.73 3.70
N GLU A 178 8.20 -23.88 4.00
CA GLU A 178 8.00 -25.12 3.23
C GLU A 178 6.77 -25.92 3.67
N THR A 179 6.21 -25.62 4.85
CA THR A 179 5.11 -26.39 5.44
C THR A 179 4.03 -25.48 5.99
N THR A 180 2.76 -25.81 5.75
CA THR A 180 1.60 -25.01 6.16
C THR A 180 1.31 -25.04 7.66
N GLY A 181 1.87 -26.01 8.40
CA GLY A 181 1.51 -26.27 9.80
C GLY A 181 0.16 -26.97 10.00
N GLY A 182 -0.52 -27.40 8.92
CA GLY A 182 -1.81 -28.10 8.98
C GLY A 182 -3.02 -27.17 8.93
N ASP A 183 -4.20 -27.69 9.27
CA ASP A 183 -5.47 -26.97 9.17
C ASP A 183 -5.55 -25.74 10.08
N VAL A 184 -6.38 -24.77 9.67
CA VAL A 184 -6.69 -23.53 10.38
C VAL A 184 -8.18 -23.21 10.30
N VAL A 185 -8.68 -22.45 11.27
CA VAL A 185 -10.02 -21.88 11.23
C VAL A 185 -9.97 -20.48 10.65
N VAL A 186 -10.93 -20.11 9.81
CA VAL A 186 -11.01 -18.78 9.19
C VAL A 186 -12.03 -17.96 9.96
N LYS A 187 -11.61 -16.79 10.46
CA LYS A 187 -12.50 -15.73 10.92
C LYS A 187 -12.74 -14.79 9.75
N GLN A 188 -13.92 -14.83 9.15
CA GLN A 188 -14.35 -13.86 8.15
C GLN A 188 -14.98 -12.64 8.84
N MET A 189 -14.69 -11.46 8.30
CA MET A 189 -15.24 -10.18 8.72
C MET A 189 -15.52 -9.32 7.48
N THR A 190 -16.24 -8.24 7.67
CA THR A 190 -16.55 -7.31 6.58
C THR A 190 -16.07 -5.91 6.94
N THR A 191 -15.51 -5.21 5.96
CA THR A 191 -15.13 -3.79 6.06
C THR A 191 -16.05 -2.90 5.22
N GLU A 192 -16.18 -1.64 5.63
CA GLU A 192 -16.91 -0.61 4.89
C GLU A 192 -15.99 0.59 4.68
N ARG A 193 -15.78 0.99 3.42
CA ARG A 193 -14.97 2.16 3.10
C ARG A 193 -15.76 3.43 3.31
N GLU A 194 -15.16 4.44 3.92
CA GLU A 194 -15.78 5.75 4.09
C GLU A 194 -16.11 6.39 2.73
N GLN A 195 -17.20 7.13 2.68
CA GLN A 195 -17.71 7.80 1.50
C GLN A 195 -18.00 9.27 1.79
N ARG A 196 -17.59 10.15 0.87
CA ARG A 196 -17.87 11.58 0.97
C ARG A 196 -19.36 11.87 0.78
N SER A 197 -19.94 12.58 1.73
CA SER A 197 -21.39 12.86 1.77
C SER A 197 -21.88 13.86 0.71
N ASP A 198 -20.97 14.61 0.08
CA ASP A 198 -21.26 15.59 -0.97
C ASP A 198 -21.31 14.97 -2.38
N LEU A 199 -20.97 13.69 -2.52
CA LEU A 199 -20.87 12.98 -3.80
C LEU A 199 -21.97 11.93 -3.97
N THR A 200 -22.15 11.49 -5.21
CA THR A 200 -23.10 10.45 -5.59
C THR A 200 -22.43 9.32 -6.38
N GLU A 201 -23.17 8.27 -6.71
CA GLU A 201 -22.67 7.20 -7.60
C GLU A 201 -22.18 7.75 -8.94
N GLU A 202 -22.81 8.81 -9.47
CA GLU A 202 -22.39 9.48 -10.71
C GLU A 202 -21.01 10.15 -10.59
N ASN A 203 -20.51 10.37 -9.38
CA ASN A 203 -19.20 10.97 -9.11
C ASN A 203 -18.16 9.95 -8.64
N GLY A 204 -18.49 8.65 -8.63
CA GLY A 204 -17.61 7.61 -8.11
C GLY A 204 -17.47 7.61 -6.59
N VAL A 205 -18.55 7.95 -5.86
CA VAL A 205 -18.55 8.09 -4.38
C VAL A 205 -17.93 6.90 -3.61
N ASN A 206 -18.02 5.69 -4.14
CA ASN A 206 -17.46 4.49 -3.53
C ASN A 206 -15.91 4.50 -3.44
N ALA A 207 -15.24 5.37 -4.19
CA ALA A 207 -13.79 5.57 -4.19
C ALA A 207 -13.42 7.02 -3.82
N SER A 208 -14.14 7.59 -2.84
CA SER A 208 -13.99 9.00 -2.42
C SER A 208 -13.53 9.24 -0.98
N GLY A 209 -13.36 8.19 -0.19
CA GLY A 209 -12.89 8.27 1.19
C GLY A 209 -11.81 7.25 1.49
N GLY A 210 -11.39 7.22 2.77
CA GLY A 210 -10.23 6.45 3.22
C GLY A 210 -8.92 7.23 3.13
N TRP A 211 -7.82 6.56 3.46
CA TRP A 211 -6.48 7.17 3.54
C TRP A 211 -5.96 7.63 2.17
N LEU A 212 -6.28 6.89 1.12
CA LEU A 212 -5.97 7.17 -0.27
C LEU A 212 -7.22 6.89 -1.11
N ASN A 213 -7.51 7.70 -2.13
CA ASN A 213 -8.69 7.49 -2.95
C ASN A 213 -8.56 8.06 -4.37
N GLY A 214 -9.29 7.45 -5.32
CA GLY A 214 -9.29 7.88 -6.72
C GLY A 214 -10.01 9.20 -6.97
N ARG A 215 -10.89 9.65 -6.06
CA ARG A 215 -11.56 10.95 -6.19
C ARG A 215 -10.57 12.11 -6.09
N ASP A 216 -9.63 12.02 -5.15
CA ASP A 216 -8.59 13.04 -4.99
C ASP A 216 -7.68 13.10 -6.23
N VAL A 217 -7.40 11.95 -6.87
CA VAL A 217 -6.70 11.92 -8.16
C VAL A 217 -7.52 12.62 -9.25
N TYR A 218 -8.82 12.33 -9.34
CA TYR A 218 -9.69 12.99 -10.31
C TYR A 218 -9.74 14.50 -10.11
N GLU A 219 -9.85 14.98 -8.86
CA GLU A 219 -9.86 16.41 -8.54
C GLU A 219 -8.51 17.09 -8.88
N TRP A 220 -7.39 16.37 -8.76
CA TRP A 220 -6.10 16.83 -9.26
C TRP A 220 -6.06 16.95 -10.78
N VAL A 221 -6.58 15.96 -11.51
CA VAL A 221 -6.63 16.01 -12.99
C VAL A 221 -7.53 17.15 -13.46
N ASP A 222 -8.70 17.31 -12.85
CA ASP A 222 -9.63 18.42 -13.14
C ASP A 222 -8.94 19.77 -12.92
N PHE A 223 -8.26 19.93 -11.78
CA PHE A 223 -7.53 21.16 -11.46
C PHE A 223 -6.37 21.45 -12.42
N ILE A 224 -5.49 20.47 -12.69
CA ILE A 224 -4.33 20.67 -13.56
C ILE A 224 -4.77 21.00 -14.99
N THR A 225 -5.89 20.44 -15.44
CA THR A 225 -6.35 20.53 -16.83
C THR A 225 -7.43 21.59 -17.07
N ASP A 226 -7.75 22.43 -16.07
CA ASP A 226 -8.79 23.45 -16.17
C ASP A 226 -8.43 24.56 -17.18
N GLU A 227 -9.11 24.52 -18.35
CA GLU A 227 -8.96 25.50 -19.43
C GLU A 227 -9.78 26.80 -19.22
N THR A 228 -10.41 26.97 -18.06
CA THR A 228 -11.17 28.19 -17.75
C THR A 228 -10.28 29.42 -17.89
N PRO A 229 -10.63 30.43 -18.70
CA PRO A 229 -9.76 31.58 -18.90
C PRO A 229 -9.52 32.39 -17.63
N ASP A 230 -8.25 32.59 -17.27
CA ASP A 230 -7.82 33.52 -16.22
C ASP A 230 -7.06 34.70 -16.84
N PRO A 231 -7.69 35.89 -16.94
CA PRO A 231 -7.02 37.10 -17.44
C PRO A 231 -5.87 37.61 -16.56
N THR A 232 -5.70 37.06 -15.36
CA THR A 232 -4.64 37.41 -14.42
C THR A 232 -3.44 36.48 -14.49
N ASP A 233 -3.59 35.31 -15.12
CA ASP A 233 -2.48 34.42 -15.47
C ASP A 233 -1.76 34.92 -16.73
N PRO A 234 -0.47 35.32 -16.64
CA PRO A 234 0.28 35.81 -17.79
C PRO A 234 1.03 34.71 -18.55
N TYR A 235 0.94 33.45 -18.12
CA TYR A 235 1.74 32.33 -18.59
C TYR A 235 1.01 31.51 -19.65
N ASP A 236 -0.16 30.96 -19.32
CA ASP A 236 -1.01 30.17 -20.23
C ASP A 236 -2.44 30.73 -20.40
N GLY A 237 -2.82 31.67 -19.52
CA GLY A 237 -4.12 32.32 -19.50
C GLY A 237 -5.27 31.45 -19.02
N ALA A 238 -5.00 30.39 -18.27
CA ALA A 238 -5.96 29.44 -17.72
C ALA A 238 -5.91 29.39 -16.19
N VAL A 239 -6.88 28.71 -15.57
CA VAL A 239 -6.89 28.45 -14.11
C VAL A 239 -5.99 27.28 -13.74
N GLY A 240 -5.89 26.27 -14.62
CA GLY A 240 -5.02 25.11 -14.45
C GLY A 240 -3.56 25.39 -14.80
N TYR A 241 -2.79 24.31 -14.99
CA TYR A 241 -1.37 24.38 -15.36
C TYR A 241 -1.18 23.71 -16.73
N LEU A 242 -1.41 24.48 -17.78
CA LEU A 242 -1.40 24.02 -19.16
C LEU A 242 -0.03 24.27 -19.81
N ASP A 243 0.11 23.83 -21.06
CA ASP A 243 1.25 24.16 -21.92
C ASP A 243 2.62 23.78 -21.33
N ARG A 244 2.65 22.69 -20.54
CA ARG A 244 3.80 22.19 -19.76
C ARG A 244 4.87 21.47 -20.62
N TRP A 245 4.98 21.80 -21.90
CA TRP A 245 6.03 21.25 -22.76
C TRP A 245 7.36 21.97 -22.54
N ILE A 246 8.47 21.26 -22.80
CA ILE A 246 9.81 21.82 -22.68
C ILE A 246 10.06 22.95 -23.69
N GLY A 247 10.79 23.98 -23.26
CA GLY A 247 11.27 25.04 -24.14
C GLY A 247 12.01 26.13 -23.41
N ASN A 248 13.10 26.64 -24.00
CA ASN A 248 13.86 27.74 -23.41
C ASN A 248 12.96 28.98 -23.23
N GLY A 249 12.59 29.27 -21.98
CA GLY A 249 11.75 30.41 -21.64
C GLY A 249 10.26 30.18 -21.89
N ASN A 250 9.76 28.94 -21.82
CA ASN A 250 8.32 28.67 -21.71
C ASN A 250 7.83 29.10 -20.31
N PRO A 251 7.04 30.19 -20.18
CA PRO A 251 6.62 30.68 -18.87
C PRO A 251 5.64 29.73 -18.16
N ALA A 252 4.77 29.03 -18.90
CA ALA A 252 3.78 28.11 -18.34
C ALA A 252 4.46 26.88 -17.71
N TYR A 253 5.48 26.35 -18.38
CA TYR A 253 6.32 25.27 -17.85
C TYR A 253 7.04 25.67 -16.56
N GLU A 254 7.61 26.88 -16.50
CA GLU A 254 8.29 27.39 -15.28
C GLU A 254 7.32 27.68 -14.12
N ASP A 255 6.10 28.11 -14.44
CA ASP A 255 5.04 28.32 -13.45
C ASP A 255 4.56 26.99 -12.86
N ALA A 256 4.29 25.98 -13.71
CA ALA A 256 3.97 24.63 -13.29
C ALA A 256 5.07 24.02 -12.39
N ILE A 257 6.35 24.21 -12.73
CA ILE A 257 7.48 23.78 -11.89
C ILE A 257 7.38 24.39 -10.50
N THR A 258 7.18 25.71 -10.43
CA THR A 258 7.12 26.45 -9.17
C THR A 258 5.92 25.99 -8.32
N TYR A 259 4.78 25.72 -8.96
CA TYR A 259 3.59 25.24 -8.26
C TYR A 259 3.78 23.84 -7.70
N PHE A 260 4.20 22.87 -8.51
CA PHE A 260 4.35 21.48 -8.04
C PHE A 260 5.49 21.32 -7.04
N GLU A 261 6.56 22.11 -7.14
CA GLU A 261 7.57 22.25 -6.07
C GLU A 261 6.90 22.68 -4.76
N GLY A 262 6.09 23.75 -4.80
CA GLY A 262 5.38 24.27 -3.64
C GLY A 262 4.39 23.28 -3.02
N VAL A 263 3.70 22.49 -3.84
CA VAL A 263 2.79 21.43 -3.39
C VAL A 263 3.55 20.37 -2.59
N MET A 264 4.64 19.83 -3.13
CA MET A 264 5.44 18.81 -2.45
C MET A 264 6.14 19.35 -1.18
N VAL A 265 6.57 20.61 -1.19
CA VAL A 265 7.06 21.30 0.03
C VAL A 265 5.93 21.39 1.06
N GLY A 266 4.69 21.66 0.61
CA GLY A 266 3.50 21.68 1.44
C GLY A 266 3.19 20.34 2.11
N TYR A 267 3.54 19.22 1.47
CA TYR A 267 3.46 17.88 2.06
C TYR A 267 4.58 17.59 3.07
N GLY A 268 5.55 18.51 3.24
CA GLY A 268 6.67 18.34 4.17
C GLY A 268 7.83 17.52 3.61
N LEU A 269 7.88 17.30 2.30
CA LEU A 269 8.99 16.63 1.62
C LEU A 269 10.20 17.57 1.48
N ASP A 270 11.40 17.00 1.46
CA ASP A 270 12.59 17.73 0.99
C ASP A 270 12.55 17.78 -0.53
N VAL A 271 12.28 18.93 -1.13
CA VAL A 271 12.06 19.03 -2.58
C VAL A 271 13.28 19.58 -3.29
N GLN A 272 13.68 18.92 -4.37
CA GLN A 272 14.76 19.35 -5.25
C GLN A 272 14.24 19.50 -6.69
N VAL A 273 14.52 20.66 -7.27
CA VAL A 273 14.26 20.98 -8.67
C VAL A 273 15.54 20.75 -9.48
N HIS A 274 15.62 19.59 -10.13
CA HIS A 274 16.78 19.14 -10.88
C HIS A 274 16.79 19.74 -12.28
N ARG A 275 17.57 20.81 -12.46
CA ARG A 275 17.71 21.47 -13.78
C ARG A 275 18.89 20.90 -14.55
N PHE A 276 18.64 20.44 -15.77
CA PHE A 276 19.65 19.87 -16.65
C PHE A 276 19.44 20.33 -18.10
N GLN A 277 20.47 20.11 -18.93
CA GLN A 277 20.46 20.53 -20.33
C GLN A 277 20.51 19.32 -21.26
N SER A 278 19.54 19.22 -22.18
CA SER A 278 19.57 18.27 -23.29
C SER A 278 19.75 19.04 -24.61
N GLY A 279 20.92 18.87 -25.24
CA GLY A 279 21.32 19.67 -26.39
C GLY A 279 21.37 21.17 -26.06
N THR A 280 20.42 21.95 -26.57
CA THR A 280 20.29 23.39 -26.29
C THR A 280 19.11 23.74 -25.40
N LEU A 281 18.25 22.77 -25.06
CA LEU A 281 17.05 22.96 -24.26
C LEU A 281 17.32 22.69 -22.78
N TRP A 282 16.70 23.49 -21.92
CA TRP A 282 16.68 23.26 -20.47
C TRP A 282 15.44 22.47 -20.09
N ALA A 283 15.65 21.42 -19.30
CA ALA A 283 14.63 20.52 -18.77
C ALA A 283 14.74 20.47 -17.23
N VAL A 284 13.67 20.05 -16.57
CA VAL A 284 13.57 20.07 -15.12
C VAL A 284 12.84 18.84 -14.60
N ASN A 285 13.41 18.11 -13.63
CA ASN A 285 12.64 17.18 -12.81
C ASN A 285 12.30 17.83 -11.47
N ILE A 286 11.13 17.50 -10.92
CA ILE A 286 10.68 17.97 -9.60
C ILE A 286 10.58 16.74 -8.70
N CYS A 287 11.49 16.59 -7.75
CA CYS A 287 11.54 15.40 -6.90
C CYS A 287 11.41 15.78 -5.43
N GLY A 288 10.42 15.21 -4.76
CA GLY A 288 10.26 15.27 -3.30
C GLY A 288 10.84 14.02 -2.65
N TYR A 289 11.63 14.21 -1.59
CA TYR A 289 12.32 13.15 -0.85
C TYR A 289 11.80 13.09 0.58
N LYS A 290 11.55 11.87 1.07
CA LYS A 290 11.38 11.59 2.49
C LYS A 290 12.39 10.53 2.91
N GLU A 291 13.35 10.94 3.74
CA GLU A 291 14.47 10.12 4.18
C GLU A 291 13.99 8.86 4.94
N GLY A 292 14.52 7.70 4.54
CA GLY A 292 14.23 6.42 5.18
C GLY A 292 14.92 6.28 6.54
N THR A 293 14.29 5.56 7.45
CA THR A 293 14.78 5.44 8.84
C THR A 293 15.79 4.31 9.05
N VAL A 294 15.92 3.37 8.11
CA VAL A 294 16.81 2.19 8.23
C VAL A 294 17.85 2.16 7.11
N TYR A 295 17.43 2.41 5.88
CA TYR A 295 18.23 2.39 4.67
C TYR A 295 18.06 3.72 3.91
N PRO A 296 18.56 4.85 4.44
CA PRO A 296 18.38 6.17 3.80
C PRO A 296 19.02 6.26 2.41
N ASP A 297 20.06 5.46 2.15
CA ASP A 297 20.75 5.38 0.86
C ASP A 297 20.12 4.36 -0.12
N GLU A 298 19.06 3.66 0.28
CA GLU A 298 18.24 2.83 -0.61
C GLU A 298 16.94 3.57 -0.93
N TRP A 299 16.74 3.88 -2.21
CA TRP A 299 15.62 4.71 -2.68
C TRP A 299 14.55 3.85 -3.35
N LEU A 300 13.30 4.05 -2.96
CA LEU A 300 12.15 3.52 -3.66
C LEU A 300 11.41 4.69 -4.30
N VAL A 301 11.30 4.66 -5.63
CA VAL A 301 10.95 5.84 -6.42
C VAL A 301 9.58 5.64 -7.07
N PHE A 302 8.67 6.59 -6.87
CA PHE A 302 7.46 6.78 -7.67
C PHE A 302 7.74 7.81 -8.75
N GLY A 303 7.29 7.54 -9.97
CA GLY A 303 7.49 8.45 -11.09
C GLY A 303 6.31 8.54 -12.04
N ALA A 304 6.10 9.74 -12.54
CA ALA A 304 5.24 10.08 -13.66
C ALA A 304 5.85 11.29 -14.36
N HIS A 305 5.69 11.41 -15.68
CA HIS A 305 6.09 12.64 -16.33
C HIS A 305 5.01 13.71 -16.22
N PHE A 306 5.43 14.95 -16.01
CA PHE A 306 4.54 16.10 -15.91
C PHE A 306 4.58 16.97 -17.17
N ASP A 307 5.58 16.81 -18.02
CA ASP A 307 5.51 17.40 -19.34
C ASP A 307 4.41 16.74 -20.17
N ILE A 308 4.04 17.43 -21.24
CA ILE A 308 3.01 17.02 -22.18
C ILE A 308 3.57 17.09 -23.59
N ALA A 309 3.04 16.25 -24.49
CA ALA A 309 3.44 16.25 -25.90
C ALA A 309 3.47 17.66 -26.51
N PRO A 310 4.63 18.15 -27.00
CA PRO A 310 4.74 19.46 -27.62
C PRO A 310 4.06 19.48 -28.98
N TYR A 311 3.71 20.68 -29.46
CA TYR A 311 3.24 20.82 -30.83
C TYR A 311 4.35 20.54 -31.86
N ALA A 312 4.14 19.58 -32.77
CA ALA A 312 5.13 19.15 -33.77
C ALA A 312 5.50 20.21 -34.85
N THR A 313 4.92 21.43 -34.78
CA THR A 313 5.30 22.57 -35.63
C THR A 313 5.86 23.72 -34.79
N PRO A 314 6.89 24.43 -35.27
CA PRO A 314 7.59 25.47 -34.50
C PRO A 314 6.64 26.56 -33.99
N PRO A 315 7.00 27.31 -32.93
CA PRO A 315 6.14 27.81 -31.84
C PRO A 315 5.28 29.03 -32.21
N THR A 316 4.81 29.11 -33.45
CA THR A 316 4.00 30.21 -33.94
C THR A 316 2.62 29.70 -34.31
N ALA A 317 1.76 29.74 -33.29
CA ALA A 317 0.31 29.64 -33.34
C ALA A 317 -0.28 28.24 -33.55
N ILE A 318 -1.12 27.86 -32.58
CA ILE A 318 -2.32 27.07 -32.86
C ILE A 318 -3.01 27.76 -34.03
N ILE A 319 -3.05 27.13 -35.21
CA ILE A 319 -3.86 27.62 -36.32
C ILE A 319 -5.30 27.20 -35.97
N PRO A 320 -6.21 28.16 -35.71
CA PRO A 320 -7.58 27.81 -35.36
C PRO A 320 -8.21 26.94 -36.45
N GLY A 321 -8.75 25.77 -36.09
CA GLY A 321 -9.33 24.80 -37.02
C GLY A 321 -8.38 23.74 -37.58
N THR A 322 -7.12 23.68 -37.15
CA THR A 322 -6.21 22.53 -37.41
C THR A 322 -5.80 21.81 -36.13
N GLU A 323 -6.49 22.08 -35.00
CA GLU A 323 -6.12 21.54 -33.68
C GLU A 323 -6.10 19.99 -33.69
N GLN A 324 -7.03 19.36 -34.42
CA GLN A 324 -7.14 17.90 -34.51
C GLN A 324 -6.18 17.22 -35.52
N GLN A 325 -5.43 17.98 -36.32
CA GLN A 325 -4.54 17.43 -37.36
C GLN A 325 -3.06 17.39 -36.95
N GLY A 326 -2.72 17.90 -35.76
CA GLY A 326 -1.35 17.97 -35.25
C GLY A 326 -1.06 16.97 -34.13
N TYR A 327 0.23 16.77 -33.86
CA TYR A 327 0.76 16.15 -32.66
C TYR A 327 0.98 17.26 -31.62
N GLY A 328 0.56 17.01 -30.37
CA GLY A 328 0.70 17.89 -29.22
C GLY A 328 -0.61 18.25 -28.53
N THR A 329 -0.53 18.60 -27.24
CA THR A 329 -1.68 18.93 -26.38
C THR A 329 -1.37 20.12 -25.48
N ARG A 330 -2.42 20.79 -24.99
CA ARG A 330 -2.29 21.86 -23.96
C ARG A 330 -2.47 21.32 -22.55
N THR A 331 -3.28 20.28 -22.41
CA THR A 331 -3.76 19.73 -21.13
C THR A 331 -3.01 18.46 -20.78
N GLY A 332 -2.94 17.50 -21.71
CA GLY A 332 -2.37 16.18 -21.46
C GLY A 332 -3.10 15.46 -20.33
N ALA A 333 -4.44 15.43 -20.37
CA ALA A 333 -5.24 14.93 -19.25
C ALA A 333 -4.97 13.45 -18.97
N TYR A 334 -4.96 12.66 -20.04
CA TYR A 334 -4.56 11.27 -20.02
C TYR A 334 -3.05 11.13 -19.93
N ASP A 335 -2.33 11.92 -20.73
CA ASP A 335 -0.88 11.82 -20.92
C ASP A 335 -0.15 13.15 -20.63
N ASN A 336 0.36 13.37 -19.43
CA ASN A 336 0.28 12.48 -18.26
C ASN A 336 -0.06 13.24 -16.97
N ALA A 337 -1.05 14.15 -17.06
CA ALA A 337 -1.65 14.76 -15.88
C ALA A 337 -2.25 13.70 -14.94
N ALA A 338 -2.80 12.61 -15.47
CA ALA A 338 -3.27 11.46 -14.69
C ALA A 338 -2.15 10.84 -13.82
N GLY A 339 -1.03 10.46 -14.43
CA GLY A 339 0.19 9.98 -13.75
C GLY A 339 0.69 10.93 -12.68
N THR A 340 0.88 12.20 -13.07
CA THR A 340 1.31 13.28 -12.17
C THR A 340 0.38 13.39 -10.96
N SER A 341 -0.93 13.35 -11.19
CA SER A 341 -1.96 13.43 -10.14
C SER A 341 -1.89 12.24 -9.19
N MET A 342 -1.67 11.03 -9.69
CA MET A 342 -1.49 9.83 -8.85
C MET A 342 -0.23 9.91 -7.98
N VAL A 343 0.89 10.40 -8.53
CA VAL A 343 2.13 10.64 -7.76
C VAL A 343 1.90 11.67 -6.67
N LEU A 344 1.26 12.80 -6.98
CA LEU A 344 0.95 13.85 -5.99
C LEU A 344 0.04 13.33 -4.87
N THR A 345 -1.01 12.58 -5.21
CA THR A 345 -1.93 11.98 -4.24
C THR A 345 -1.19 10.98 -3.34
N THR A 346 -0.37 10.11 -3.92
CA THR A 346 0.43 9.14 -3.14
C THR A 346 1.48 9.81 -2.26
N ALA A 347 2.14 10.85 -2.77
CA ALA A 347 3.10 11.66 -2.01
C ALA A 347 2.42 12.29 -0.78
N SER A 348 1.21 12.81 -0.93
CA SER A 348 0.49 13.46 0.17
C SER A 348 0.21 12.53 1.35
N VAL A 349 -0.07 11.25 1.09
CA VAL A 349 -0.44 10.28 2.13
C VAL A 349 0.78 9.57 2.72
N LEU A 350 1.81 9.32 1.91
CA LEU A 350 3.05 8.66 2.34
C LEU A 350 4.03 9.61 3.01
N ALA A 351 3.97 10.93 2.73
CA ALA A 351 4.79 11.93 3.40
C ALA A 351 4.60 11.96 4.92
N ASP A 352 3.45 11.50 5.43
CA ASP A 352 3.18 11.37 6.87
C ASP A 352 3.63 10.03 7.48
N PHE A 353 4.07 9.06 6.66
CA PHE A 353 4.38 7.70 7.09
C PHE A 353 5.88 7.39 7.09
N ASP A 354 6.42 6.80 8.16
CA ASP A 354 7.84 6.44 8.20
C ASP A 354 8.10 5.14 7.42
N ALA A 355 9.18 5.14 6.64
CA ALA A 355 9.59 4.03 5.79
C ALA A 355 10.99 3.54 6.19
N ARG A 356 11.33 2.31 5.81
CA ARG A 356 12.71 1.79 5.94
C ARG A 356 13.62 2.49 4.96
N ARG A 357 13.15 2.66 3.72
CA ARG A 357 13.87 3.24 2.59
C ARG A 357 13.47 4.68 2.35
N THR A 358 14.35 5.43 1.69
CA THR A 358 13.99 6.78 1.27
C THR A 358 12.93 6.70 0.19
N MET A 359 11.82 7.38 0.42
CA MET A 359 10.76 7.55 -0.56
C MET A 359 11.10 8.72 -1.46
N VAL A 360 11.02 8.53 -2.77
CA VAL A 360 11.20 9.59 -3.75
C VAL A 360 9.96 9.68 -4.62
N PHE A 361 9.37 10.87 -4.70
CA PHE A 361 8.24 11.17 -5.57
C PHE A 361 8.74 12.14 -6.64
N CYS A 362 8.89 11.67 -7.87
CA CYS A 362 9.46 12.47 -8.95
C CYS A 362 8.45 12.71 -10.06
N LEU A 363 8.36 13.97 -10.46
CA LEU A 363 7.71 14.42 -11.67
C LEU A 363 8.78 14.64 -12.74
N TRP A 364 8.84 13.72 -13.71
CA TRP A 364 9.81 13.76 -14.80
C TRP A 364 9.43 14.79 -15.84
N SER A 365 10.43 15.33 -16.51
CA SER A 365 10.21 16.12 -17.72
C SER A 365 10.87 15.49 -18.92
N SER A 366 10.31 15.77 -20.09
CA SER A 366 10.82 15.34 -21.38
C SER A 366 10.85 13.83 -21.54
N GLU A 367 9.80 13.17 -21.04
CA GLU A 367 9.48 11.80 -21.43
C GLU A 367 9.21 11.77 -22.95
N GLU A 368 8.39 12.72 -23.41
CA GLU A 368 7.86 12.84 -24.77
C GLU A 368 8.94 13.11 -25.83
N GLU A 369 10.06 13.73 -25.42
CA GLU A 369 11.23 13.94 -26.27
C GLU A 369 12.28 12.81 -26.19
N GLY A 370 11.98 11.75 -25.44
CA GLY A 370 12.78 10.53 -25.32
C GLY A 370 13.43 10.33 -23.95
N LEU A 371 12.63 10.39 -22.87
CA LEU A 371 13.01 10.01 -21.50
C LEU A 371 14.13 10.84 -20.87
N TRP A 372 14.29 12.12 -21.26
CA TRP A 372 15.46 12.91 -20.85
C TRP A 372 15.52 13.12 -19.34
N GLY A 373 14.37 13.35 -18.69
CA GLY A 373 14.25 13.55 -17.25
C GLY A 373 14.66 12.34 -16.45
N SER A 374 13.98 11.22 -16.66
CA SER A 374 14.28 9.97 -15.95
C SER A 374 15.69 9.46 -16.26
N SER A 375 16.18 9.60 -17.49
CA SER A 375 17.55 9.22 -17.85
C SER A 375 18.61 10.10 -17.17
N ALA A 376 18.37 11.41 -17.07
CA ALA A 376 19.27 12.31 -16.35
C ALA A 376 19.33 11.98 -14.85
N PHE A 377 18.19 11.66 -14.24
CA PHE A 377 18.13 11.27 -12.84
C PHE A 377 18.81 9.92 -12.58
N ALA A 378 18.44 8.88 -13.34
CA ALA A 378 19.00 7.54 -13.17
C ALA A 378 20.51 7.50 -13.47
N GLY A 379 20.98 8.35 -14.39
CA GLY A 379 22.38 8.47 -14.76
C GLY A 379 23.26 9.30 -13.79
N ASP A 380 22.66 10.03 -12.84
CA ASP A 380 23.36 10.95 -11.93
C ASP A 380 22.89 10.81 -10.47
N LEU A 381 22.71 9.56 -10.03
CA LEU A 381 22.41 9.27 -8.62
C LEU A 381 23.58 9.69 -7.71
N PRO A 382 23.32 10.20 -6.49
CA PRO A 382 24.39 10.53 -5.54
C PRO A 382 25.29 9.33 -5.20
N ASP A 383 26.57 9.60 -4.91
CA ASP A 383 27.52 8.56 -4.52
C ASP A 383 27.02 7.73 -3.33
N GLY A 384 26.91 6.41 -3.51
CA GLY A 384 26.48 5.47 -2.48
C GLY A 384 24.96 5.22 -2.41
N VAL A 385 24.16 6.00 -3.14
CA VAL A 385 22.73 5.77 -3.27
C VAL A 385 22.46 4.66 -4.29
N THR A 386 21.48 3.82 -3.97
CA THR A 386 20.93 2.83 -4.92
C THR A 386 19.42 2.95 -4.98
N VAL A 387 18.85 2.76 -6.16
CA VAL A 387 17.39 2.63 -6.31
C VAL A 387 17.05 1.15 -6.14
N SER A 388 16.19 0.80 -5.18
CA SER A 388 15.78 -0.58 -4.93
C SER A 388 14.72 -1.03 -5.92
N ASN A 389 13.71 -0.18 -6.16
CA ASN A 389 12.59 -0.42 -7.06
C ASN A 389 12.05 0.91 -7.61
N TYR A 390 11.41 0.84 -8.78
CA TYR A 390 10.75 2.00 -9.41
C TYR A 390 9.30 1.68 -9.78
N LEU A 391 8.39 2.59 -9.43
CA LEU A 391 6.96 2.53 -9.72
C LEU A 391 6.59 3.60 -10.76
N ASN A 392 6.17 3.18 -11.96
CA ASN A 392 5.85 4.08 -13.07
C ASN A 392 4.33 4.25 -13.24
N LEU A 393 3.87 5.50 -13.21
CA LEU A 393 2.46 5.87 -13.38
C LEU A 393 2.32 6.71 -14.63
N ASP A 394 1.91 6.08 -15.73
CA ASP A 394 1.88 6.73 -17.03
C ASP A 394 0.67 6.28 -17.82
N MET A 395 -0.14 7.22 -18.32
CA MET A 395 -1.31 6.92 -19.14
C MET A 395 -2.32 5.99 -18.44
N ALA A 396 -2.50 6.03 -17.12
CA ALA A 396 -3.49 5.17 -16.46
C ALA A 396 -4.89 5.83 -16.42
N GLY A 397 -5.96 5.02 -16.35
CA GLY A 397 -7.32 5.50 -16.08
C GLY A 397 -8.39 5.07 -17.09
N ILE A 398 -8.04 4.88 -18.36
CA ILE A 398 -9.04 4.66 -19.43
C ILE A 398 -9.23 3.20 -19.85
N ASN A 399 -8.48 2.28 -19.24
CA ASN A 399 -8.56 0.87 -19.62
C ASN A 399 -9.64 0.14 -18.83
N TYR A 400 -9.75 0.41 -17.53
CA TYR A 400 -10.61 -0.35 -16.63
C TYR A 400 -11.25 0.54 -15.56
N PRO A 401 -12.55 0.42 -15.25
CA PRO A 401 -13.53 -0.43 -15.92
C PRO A 401 -13.83 0.10 -17.32
N GLY A 402 -13.71 -0.75 -18.34
CA GLY A 402 -13.81 -0.30 -19.71
C GLY A 402 -13.57 -1.42 -20.71
N ASP A 403 -13.34 -0.99 -21.94
CA ASP A 403 -13.21 -1.81 -23.12
C ASP A 403 -11.76 -2.28 -23.37
N PHE A 404 -10.81 -2.01 -22.47
CA PHE A 404 -9.42 -2.44 -22.65
C PHE A 404 -8.89 -3.15 -21.42
N ALA A 405 -7.80 -3.90 -21.57
CA ALA A 405 -7.18 -4.57 -20.43
C ALA A 405 -6.50 -3.53 -19.53
N LEU A 406 -6.76 -3.56 -18.21
CA LEU A 406 -5.87 -2.86 -17.28
C LEU A 406 -4.49 -3.48 -17.39
N SER A 407 -3.52 -2.70 -17.83
CA SER A 407 -2.18 -3.17 -18.08
C SER A 407 -1.29 -2.89 -16.86
N VAL A 408 -0.71 -3.96 -16.32
CA VAL A 408 0.28 -3.94 -15.26
C VAL A 408 1.56 -4.53 -15.83
N TYR A 409 2.48 -3.66 -16.24
CA TYR A 409 3.72 -4.09 -16.86
C TYR A 409 4.86 -4.05 -15.85
N LEU A 410 5.83 -4.94 -16.06
CA LEU A 410 7.03 -5.00 -15.24
C LEU A 410 8.26 -5.31 -16.09
N GLY A 411 9.43 -5.15 -15.49
CA GLY A 411 10.70 -5.46 -16.15
C GLY A 411 11.91 -5.20 -15.25
N PRO A 412 13.14 -5.36 -15.76
CA PRO A 412 13.48 -5.62 -17.17
C PRO A 412 13.09 -7.02 -17.67
N ASP A 413 12.71 -7.12 -18.95
CA ASP A 413 12.54 -8.38 -19.69
C ASP A 413 13.87 -8.79 -20.37
N GLY A 414 14.22 -10.07 -20.25
CA GLY A 414 15.44 -10.64 -20.80
C GLY A 414 15.20 -11.26 -22.17
N THR A 415 14.47 -12.37 -22.21
CA THR A 415 14.28 -13.16 -23.45
C THR A 415 12.87 -13.11 -24.03
N GLY A 416 11.88 -12.65 -23.26
CA GLY A 416 10.46 -12.70 -23.61
C GLY A 416 9.86 -14.11 -23.70
N ASP A 417 10.65 -15.17 -23.44
CA ASP A 417 10.19 -16.57 -23.49
C ASP A 417 9.66 -17.07 -22.13
N VAL A 418 10.05 -16.39 -21.05
CA VAL A 418 9.70 -16.70 -19.65
C VAL A 418 9.45 -15.39 -18.90
N ILE A 419 8.83 -15.47 -17.73
CA ILE A 419 8.77 -14.35 -16.79
C ILE A 419 10.12 -14.33 -16.05
N ASP A 420 10.94 -13.33 -16.32
CA ASP A 420 12.27 -13.13 -15.77
C ASP A 420 12.24 -12.54 -14.35
N GLN A 421 11.25 -11.70 -14.02
CA GLN A 421 11.05 -11.02 -12.73
C GLN A 421 9.91 -11.67 -11.94
N THR A 422 10.09 -12.93 -11.56
CA THR A 422 9.04 -13.74 -10.93
C THR A 422 8.53 -13.15 -9.62
N GLY A 423 9.41 -12.56 -8.80
CA GLY A 423 9.04 -11.89 -7.56
C GLY A 423 8.11 -10.70 -7.79
N MET A 424 8.39 -9.86 -8.79
CA MET A 424 7.56 -8.69 -9.10
C MET A 424 6.21 -9.11 -9.68
N TYR A 425 6.23 -10.09 -10.58
CA TYR A 425 5.02 -10.63 -11.20
C TYR A 425 4.06 -11.21 -10.14
N HIS A 426 4.56 -12.05 -9.23
CA HIS A 426 3.73 -12.60 -8.16
C HIS A 426 3.31 -11.58 -7.12
N LEU A 427 4.10 -10.53 -6.88
CA LEU A 427 3.69 -9.41 -6.03
C LEU A 427 2.49 -8.67 -6.65
N ALA A 428 2.53 -8.41 -7.96
CA ALA A 428 1.42 -7.79 -8.67
C ALA A 428 0.15 -8.66 -8.55
N GLU A 429 0.24 -9.96 -8.82
CA GLU A 429 -0.88 -10.90 -8.64
C GLU A 429 -1.39 -10.89 -7.19
N TRP A 430 -0.49 -10.99 -6.20
CA TRP A 430 -0.82 -11.03 -4.79
C TRP A 430 -1.68 -9.85 -4.35
N ILE A 431 -1.33 -8.64 -4.79
CA ILE A 431 -2.07 -7.42 -4.49
C ILE A 431 -3.39 -7.41 -5.28
N GLY A 432 -3.32 -7.63 -6.60
CA GLY A 432 -4.46 -7.50 -7.51
C GLY A 432 -5.60 -8.46 -7.20
N ALA A 433 -5.27 -9.73 -6.98
CA ALA A 433 -6.26 -10.79 -6.75
C ALA A 433 -7.07 -10.59 -5.46
N ASP A 434 -6.50 -9.89 -4.48
CA ASP A 434 -7.08 -9.83 -3.14
C ASP A 434 -7.48 -8.43 -2.71
N ALA A 435 -6.59 -7.42 -2.79
CA ALA A 435 -6.92 -6.07 -2.35
C ALA A 435 -8.03 -5.43 -3.22
N PHE A 436 -8.11 -5.87 -4.48
CA PHE A 436 -9.05 -5.36 -5.48
C PHE A 436 -10.07 -6.38 -5.99
N ASP A 437 -9.99 -7.63 -5.53
CA ASP A 437 -10.86 -8.74 -5.96
C ASP A 437 -10.83 -8.94 -7.49
N LEU A 438 -9.61 -8.94 -8.07
CA LEU A 438 -9.40 -9.02 -9.53
C LEU A 438 -8.89 -10.40 -10.01
N SER A 439 -9.01 -11.46 -9.19
CA SER A 439 -8.49 -12.80 -9.52
C SER A 439 -9.02 -13.30 -10.87
N TYR A 440 -10.34 -13.16 -11.10
CA TYR A 440 -10.99 -13.54 -12.35
C TYR A 440 -10.47 -12.76 -13.58
N GLN A 441 -10.27 -11.45 -13.43
CA GLN A 441 -9.80 -10.58 -14.51
C GLN A 441 -8.34 -10.85 -14.84
N ILE A 442 -7.52 -11.15 -13.83
CA ILE A 442 -6.11 -11.55 -13.97
C ILE A 442 -5.99 -12.88 -14.70
N GLU A 443 -6.80 -13.88 -14.34
CA GLU A 443 -6.81 -15.18 -15.04
C GLU A 443 -7.08 -15.01 -16.55
N ARG A 444 -8.03 -14.14 -16.89
CA ARG A 444 -8.36 -13.84 -18.29
C ARG A 444 -7.25 -13.13 -19.02
N GLY A 445 -6.59 -12.14 -18.41
CA GLY A 445 -5.45 -11.47 -19.03
C GLY A 445 -4.27 -12.40 -19.24
N ARG A 446 -4.00 -13.30 -18.29
CA ARG A 446 -2.96 -14.34 -18.44
C ARG A 446 -3.26 -15.26 -19.62
N ALA A 447 -4.51 -15.70 -19.78
CA ALA A 447 -4.92 -16.53 -20.90
C ALA A 447 -4.76 -15.82 -22.26
N GLU A 448 -5.08 -14.52 -22.31
CA GLU A 448 -4.94 -13.70 -23.51
C GLU A 448 -3.46 -13.46 -23.86
N TRP A 449 -2.63 -13.11 -22.88
CA TRP A 449 -1.19 -12.96 -23.05
C TRP A 449 -0.56 -14.24 -23.60
N ALA A 450 -0.91 -15.40 -23.05
CA ALA A 450 -0.42 -16.69 -23.53
C ALA A 450 -0.87 -17.01 -24.97
N ALA A 451 -1.99 -16.45 -25.43
CA ALA A 451 -2.53 -16.70 -26.77
C ALA A 451 -1.95 -15.76 -27.84
N GLY A 452 -1.74 -14.48 -27.49
CA GLY A 452 -1.45 -13.43 -28.47
C GLY A 452 -0.31 -12.49 -28.12
N GLY A 453 0.26 -12.58 -26.91
CA GLY A 453 1.29 -11.68 -26.42
C GLY A 453 0.77 -10.26 -26.16
N GLU A 454 1.67 -9.28 -26.29
CA GLU A 454 1.42 -7.89 -25.89
C GLU A 454 0.48 -7.11 -26.83
N SER A 455 0.71 -7.14 -28.15
CA SER A 455 -0.02 -6.32 -29.14
C SER A 455 -1.56 -6.38 -28.99
N PRO A 456 -2.19 -7.56 -28.81
CA PRO A 456 -3.64 -7.65 -28.61
C PRO A 456 -4.18 -6.81 -27.44
N LEU A 457 -3.41 -6.65 -26.36
CA LEU A 457 -3.85 -5.95 -25.13
C LEU A 457 -4.15 -4.46 -25.36
N TRP A 458 -3.57 -3.86 -26.40
CA TRP A 458 -3.75 -2.44 -26.74
C TRP A 458 -4.81 -2.18 -27.81
N GLU A 459 -5.08 -3.18 -28.64
CA GLU A 459 -5.87 -3.02 -29.87
C GLU A 459 -7.27 -3.61 -29.75
N ASN A 460 -7.45 -4.62 -28.90
CA ASN A 460 -8.70 -5.34 -28.79
C ASN A 460 -9.59 -4.78 -27.69
N ASN A 461 -10.89 -4.81 -27.97
CA ASN A 461 -11.91 -4.41 -27.02
C ASN A 461 -12.22 -5.56 -26.04
N TYR A 462 -11.57 -5.55 -24.87
CA TYR A 462 -11.78 -6.52 -23.79
C TYR A 462 -12.69 -5.96 -22.70
N GLN A 463 -13.64 -6.77 -22.25
CA GLN A 463 -14.42 -6.47 -21.05
C GLN A 463 -13.86 -7.23 -19.86
N ASP A 464 -13.69 -6.56 -18.72
CA ASP A 464 -13.25 -7.12 -17.44
C ASP A 464 -11.94 -7.94 -17.56
N MET A 465 -10.86 -7.27 -17.95
CA MET A 465 -9.54 -7.89 -18.12
C MET A 465 -8.45 -7.08 -17.42
N VAL A 466 -7.57 -7.79 -16.73
CA VAL A 466 -6.34 -7.26 -16.15
C VAL A 466 -5.20 -8.10 -16.68
N ALA A 467 -4.25 -7.49 -17.38
CA ALA A 467 -3.09 -8.16 -17.93
C ALA A 467 -1.84 -7.76 -17.13
N ILE A 468 -1.23 -8.75 -16.47
CA ILE A 468 0.06 -8.61 -15.81
C ILE A 468 1.09 -9.28 -16.72
N TYR A 469 2.14 -8.56 -17.11
CA TYR A 469 3.14 -9.09 -18.04
C TYR A 469 4.46 -8.33 -17.96
N GLU A 470 5.52 -8.95 -18.46
CA GLU A 470 6.79 -8.26 -18.68
C GLU A 470 6.74 -7.61 -20.04
N SER A 471 6.98 -6.29 -20.10
CA SER A 471 6.87 -5.59 -21.38
C SER A 471 8.19 -5.58 -22.12
N PRO A 472 8.28 -6.24 -23.30
CA PRO A 472 9.44 -6.11 -24.19
C PRO A 472 9.46 -4.80 -24.99
N THR A 473 8.34 -4.08 -25.06
CA THR A 473 8.17 -2.99 -26.04
C THR A 473 7.65 -1.66 -25.50
N ALA A 474 6.96 -1.63 -24.35
CA ALA A 474 6.57 -0.38 -23.72
C ALA A 474 7.82 0.32 -23.21
N ARG A 475 8.07 1.54 -23.70
CA ARG A 475 9.11 2.42 -23.18
C ARG A 475 8.42 3.66 -22.65
N SER A 476 8.65 3.92 -21.38
CA SER A 476 8.34 5.14 -20.66
C SER A 476 9.49 5.34 -19.65
N ASP A 477 9.37 6.21 -18.68
CA ASP A 477 10.43 6.58 -17.75
C ASP A 477 11.07 5.39 -16.99
N HIS A 478 10.36 4.27 -16.87
CA HIS A 478 10.88 3.03 -16.30
C HIS A 478 12.08 2.44 -17.06
N ASP A 479 12.22 2.66 -18.37
CA ASP A 479 13.35 2.17 -19.17
C ASP A 479 14.68 2.73 -18.61
N SER A 480 14.69 4.00 -18.20
CA SER A 480 15.85 4.64 -17.58
C SER A 480 16.32 3.92 -16.31
N PHE A 481 15.40 3.37 -15.51
CA PHE A 481 15.70 2.63 -14.29
C PHE A 481 16.10 1.18 -14.58
N GLN A 482 15.44 0.53 -15.55
CA GLN A 482 15.84 -0.81 -16.00
C GLN A 482 17.28 -0.83 -16.53
N GLN A 483 17.70 0.23 -17.23
CA GLN A 483 19.08 0.37 -17.75
C GLN A 483 20.17 0.42 -16.67
N ILE A 484 19.82 0.80 -15.44
CA ILE A 484 20.72 0.77 -14.28
C ILE A 484 20.49 -0.46 -13.38
N GLY A 485 19.72 -1.45 -13.87
CA GLY A 485 19.51 -2.74 -13.22
C GLY A 485 18.42 -2.77 -12.15
N VAL A 486 17.48 -1.82 -12.18
CA VAL A 486 16.37 -1.73 -11.22
C VAL A 486 15.16 -2.49 -11.73
N ALA A 487 14.53 -3.30 -10.87
CA ALA A 487 13.23 -3.91 -11.16
C ALA A 487 12.12 -2.85 -11.07
N THR A 488 11.29 -2.79 -12.11
CA THR A 488 10.25 -1.77 -12.27
C THR A 488 8.87 -2.40 -12.35
N LEU A 489 7.87 -1.73 -11.80
CA LEU A 489 6.45 -2.07 -11.96
C LEU A 489 5.71 -0.80 -12.40
N GLY A 490 4.77 -0.92 -13.32
CA GLY A 490 4.01 0.23 -13.76
C GLY A 490 2.63 -0.13 -14.28
N TRP A 491 1.82 0.91 -14.43
CA TRP A 491 0.47 0.84 -14.97
C TRP A 491 0.38 1.80 -16.13
N ASN A 492 -0.15 1.31 -17.24
CA ASN A 492 -0.36 2.13 -18.43
C ASN A 492 -1.67 1.84 -19.12
N GLY A 493 -1.99 2.77 -20.01
CA GLY A 493 -3.20 2.76 -20.79
C GLY A 493 -2.93 2.53 -22.26
N VAL A 494 -4.00 2.57 -23.03
CA VAL A 494 -3.94 2.36 -24.48
C VAL A 494 -3.32 3.52 -25.25
N VAL A 495 -2.34 3.20 -26.10
CA VAL A 495 -1.77 4.13 -27.10
C VAL A 495 -2.69 4.19 -28.32
N ASP A 496 -2.84 3.08 -29.04
CA ASP A 496 -3.65 3.02 -30.26
C ASP A 496 -5.17 2.98 -30.00
N GLY A 497 -5.57 2.60 -28.78
CA GLY A 497 -6.98 2.53 -28.36
C GLY A 497 -7.62 3.87 -28.03
N TYR A 498 -6.83 4.91 -27.68
CA TYR A 498 -7.35 6.23 -27.32
C TYR A 498 -7.14 7.25 -28.46
N PRO A 499 -8.20 7.68 -29.17
CA PRO A 499 -8.06 8.53 -30.34
C PRO A 499 -7.42 9.90 -30.08
N CYS A 500 -7.40 10.35 -28.82
CA CYS A 500 -6.89 11.65 -28.41
C CYS A 500 -5.47 11.65 -27.85
N TYR A 501 -4.83 10.48 -27.74
CA TYR A 501 -3.41 10.39 -27.39
C TYR A 501 -2.56 11.33 -28.26
N HIS A 502 -1.71 12.13 -27.61
CA HIS A 502 -0.87 13.17 -28.22
C HIS A 502 -1.60 14.19 -29.10
N LYS A 503 -2.86 14.51 -28.79
CA LYS A 503 -3.66 15.46 -29.56
C LYS A 503 -4.34 16.48 -28.66
N THR A 504 -4.78 17.58 -29.26
CA THR A 504 -5.46 18.66 -28.54
C THR A 504 -6.79 18.26 -27.90
N CYS A 505 -7.33 17.09 -28.23
CA CYS A 505 -8.54 16.57 -27.60
C CYS A 505 -8.25 15.71 -26.37
N ASP A 506 -6.99 15.55 -25.97
CA ASP A 506 -6.61 14.90 -24.71
C ASP A 506 -6.99 15.76 -23.50
N LYS A 507 -8.27 15.73 -23.16
CA LYS A 507 -8.92 16.57 -22.15
C LYS A 507 -9.78 15.69 -21.24
N LEU A 508 -9.92 16.10 -19.98
CA LEU A 508 -10.72 15.35 -19.02
C LEU A 508 -12.16 15.08 -19.50
N PRO A 509 -12.93 16.03 -20.07
CA PRO A 509 -14.27 15.73 -20.56
C PRO A 509 -14.32 14.70 -21.70
N VAL A 510 -13.24 14.58 -22.48
CA VAL A 510 -13.14 13.57 -23.55
C VAL A 510 -12.82 12.20 -22.94
N MET A 511 -11.98 12.14 -21.90
CA MET A 511 -11.78 10.91 -21.14
C MET A 511 -13.08 10.45 -20.47
N GLU A 512 -13.88 11.37 -19.93
CA GLU A 512 -15.19 11.05 -19.36
C GLU A 512 -16.16 10.50 -20.41
N GLU A 513 -16.26 11.14 -21.58
CA GLU A 513 -17.08 10.61 -22.67
C GLU A 513 -16.62 9.22 -23.07
N TYR A 514 -15.30 9.01 -23.14
CA TYR A 514 -14.70 7.74 -23.52
C TYR A 514 -14.96 6.63 -22.48
N MET A 515 -14.94 6.97 -21.19
CA MET A 515 -15.12 6.03 -20.08
C MET A 515 -16.57 5.79 -19.68
N ALA A 516 -17.53 6.49 -20.29
CA ALA A 516 -18.93 6.28 -19.99
C ALA A 516 -19.39 4.87 -20.41
N THR A 517 -20.10 4.17 -19.53
CA THR A 517 -20.66 2.84 -19.78
C THR A 517 -22.17 2.85 -19.57
N ASP A 518 -22.85 1.76 -19.94
CA ASP A 518 -24.28 1.60 -19.68
C ASP A 518 -24.65 1.66 -18.17
N ASN A 519 -23.68 1.40 -17.29
CA ASN A 519 -23.91 1.24 -15.85
C ASN A 519 -23.33 2.39 -15.00
N ALA A 520 -22.44 3.23 -15.54
CA ALA A 520 -21.76 4.27 -14.79
C ALA A 520 -21.32 5.42 -15.70
N THR A 521 -21.23 6.63 -15.12
CA THR A 521 -20.70 7.81 -15.80
C THR A 521 -19.20 7.67 -16.05
N GLY A 522 -18.68 8.44 -17.01
CA GLY A 522 -17.24 8.51 -17.26
C GLY A 522 -16.44 8.96 -16.04
N GLU A 523 -16.92 9.99 -15.35
CA GLU A 523 -16.33 10.49 -14.10
C GLU A 523 -16.21 9.38 -13.06
N ALA A 524 -17.30 8.65 -12.79
CA ALA A 524 -17.28 7.55 -11.82
C ALA A 524 -16.29 6.44 -12.23
N ASN A 525 -16.23 6.10 -13.52
CA ASN A 525 -15.32 5.08 -14.02
C ASN A 525 -13.85 5.52 -13.95
N LEU A 526 -13.52 6.77 -14.27
CA LEU A 526 -12.18 7.33 -14.11
C LEU A 526 -11.75 7.32 -12.64
N VAL A 527 -12.62 7.82 -11.75
CA VAL A 527 -12.39 7.78 -10.29
C VAL A 527 -12.11 6.35 -9.82
N HIS A 528 -12.90 5.38 -10.26
CA HIS A 528 -12.68 3.98 -9.91
C HIS A 528 -11.41 3.37 -10.49
N SER A 529 -11.02 3.77 -11.70
CA SER A 529 -9.79 3.31 -12.35
C SER A 529 -8.55 3.80 -11.62
N TRP A 530 -8.49 5.12 -11.40
CA TRP A 530 -7.39 5.75 -10.69
C TRP A 530 -7.31 5.29 -9.24
N ASP A 531 -8.43 4.97 -8.60
CA ASP A 531 -8.44 4.35 -7.28
C ASP A 531 -7.67 3.02 -7.26
N ILE A 532 -7.94 2.13 -8.23
CA ILE A 532 -7.26 0.83 -8.33
C ILE A 532 -5.76 1.02 -8.54
N VAL A 533 -5.38 1.83 -9.53
CA VAL A 533 -3.97 2.00 -9.92
C VAL A 533 -3.16 2.64 -8.79
N THR A 534 -3.68 3.70 -8.18
CA THR A 534 -2.98 4.42 -7.11
C THR A 534 -2.82 3.55 -5.87
N TRP A 535 -3.87 2.81 -5.47
CA TRP A 535 -3.75 1.84 -4.38
C TRP A 535 -2.80 0.69 -4.69
N TRP A 536 -2.75 0.22 -5.94
CA TRP A 536 -1.85 -0.87 -6.32
C TRP A 536 -0.40 -0.43 -6.19
N ALA A 537 -0.08 0.80 -6.62
CA ALA A 537 1.23 1.40 -6.43
C ALA A 537 1.59 1.55 -4.95
N VAL A 538 0.67 2.01 -4.10
CA VAL A 538 0.91 2.15 -2.66
C VAL A 538 1.11 0.78 -1.98
N TYR A 539 0.30 -0.22 -2.29
CA TYR A 539 0.53 -1.57 -1.73
C TYR A 539 1.85 -2.17 -2.21
N ALA A 540 2.20 -2.00 -3.48
CA ALA A 540 3.49 -2.45 -4.00
C ALA A 540 4.64 -1.78 -3.24
N PHE A 541 4.54 -0.47 -2.99
CA PHE A 541 5.47 0.26 -2.13
C PHE A 541 5.56 -0.34 -0.72
N LEU A 542 4.44 -0.54 -0.03
CA LEU A 542 4.45 -1.05 1.34
C LEU A 542 5.09 -2.44 1.45
N HIS A 543 4.89 -3.29 0.43
CA HIS A 543 5.57 -4.59 0.34
C HIS A 543 7.08 -4.42 0.12
N MET A 544 7.47 -3.61 -0.86
CA MET A 544 8.86 -3.40 -1.27
C MET A 544 9.68 -2.59 -0.24
N ASP A 545 9.03 -1.72 0.54
CA ASP A 545 9.67 -1.05 1.67
C ASP A 545 10.11 -2.06 2.73
N GLN A 546 9.30 -3.08 3.04
CA GLN A 546 9.73 -4.12 3.97
C GLN A 546 10.75 -5.08 3.32
N ALA A 547 10.46 -5.56 2.11
CA ALA A 547 11.29 -6.51 1.40
C ALA A 547 11.37 -6.13 -0.10
N PRO A 548 12.46 -5.50 -0.55
CA PRO A 548 12.63 -5.11 -1.95
C PRO A 548 12.57 -6.32 -2.87
N VAL A 549 12.08 -6.07 -4.08
CA VAL A 549 12.11 -7.06 -5.15
C VAL A 549 13.35 -6.78 -5.99
N PRO A 550 14.42 -7.57 -5.90
CA PRO A 550 15.61 -7.34 -6.70
C PRO A 550 15.32 -7.60 -8.18
N ASN A 551 16.14 -7.02 -9.06
CA ASN A 551 16.20 -7.47 -10.44
C ASN A 551 16.77 -8.89 -10.50
N GLU A 552 16.05 -9.81 -11.15
CA GLU A 552 16.36 -11.23 -11.23
C GLU A 552 17.25 -11.62 -12.44
N LEU A 553 17.65 -10.65 -13.28
CA LEU A 553 18.49 -10.84 -14.48
C LEU A 553 20.01 -10.68 -14.29
#